data_AF-A0A2T0SIP5-F1
#
_entry.id   AF-A0A2T0SIP5-F1
#
_cell.length_a   1.000
_cell.length_b   1.000
_cell.length_c   1.000
_cell.angle_alpha   90.00
_cell.angle_beta   90.00
_cell.angle_gamma   90.00
#
_symmetry.space_group_name_H-M   'P 1'
#
loop_
_entity.id
_entity.type
_entity.pdbx_description
1 polymer ?
#
loop_
_entity_poly.entity_id
_entity_poly.type
_entity_poly.pdbx_seq_one_letter_code
_entity_poly.pdbx_strand_id
1 'polypeptide(L)'
;MQFAEALEHHLATITGRDAEAFLATVHDDVAVITPDGRLLAGREEVGAFHREWFADPDWSWKLEPLRCTEAGDTGVATYAVTYEDVDAGGRPYAMNYVLSLVFARAGGTWLLLHDQNTRSVRRP
;
A
#
# COMPACT_ATOMS: atom_id res chain seq x y z
N MET A 1 -12.03 16.02 0.20
CA MET A 1 -12.11 14.59 -0.15
C MET A 1 -12.44 13.82 1.12
N GLN A 2 -13.43 12.93 1.09
CA GLN A 2 -13.74 12.03 2.20
C GLN A 2 -12.65 10.95 2.31
N PHE A 3 -12.53 10.27 3.45
CA PHE A 3 -11.50 9.23 3.63
C PHE A 3 -11.59 8.13 2.56
N ALA A 4 -12.80 7.61 2.28
CA ALA A 4 -12.99 6.56 1.28
C ALA A 4 -12.52 6.99 -0.13
N GLU A 5 -12.83 8.21 -0.54
CA GLU A 5 -12.38 8.78 -1.82
C GLU A 5 -10.85 8.91 -1.86
N ALA A 6 -10.22 9.30 -0.74
CA ALA A 6 -8.77 9.43 -0.65
C ALA A 6 -8.06 8.07 -0.73
N LEU A 7 -8.62 7.07 -0.07
CA LEU A 7 -8.17 5.69 -0.10
C LEU A 7 -8.27 5.11 -1.52
N GLU A 8 -9.41 5.29 -2.19
CA GLU A 8 -9.60 4.86 -3.58
C GLU A 8 -8.62 5.55 -4.52
N HIS A 9 -8.42 6.86 -4.36
CA HIS A 9 -7.42 7.61 -5.13
C HIS A 9 -6.01 7.06 -4.90
N HIS A 10 -5.61 6.83 -3.65
CA HIS A 10 -4.32 6.24 -3.31
C HIS A 10 -4.12 4.87 -3.99
N LEU A 11 -5.07 3.95 -3.87
CA LEU A 11 -4.99 2.62 -4.50
C LEU A 11 -4.97 2.68 -6.03
N ALA A 12 -5.63 3.67 -6.62
CA ALA A 12 -5.60 3.91 -8.06
C ALA A 12 -4.20 4.35 -8.53
N THR A 13 -3.47 5.15 -7.76
CA THR A 13 -2.08 5.52 -8.10
C THR A 13 -1.16 4.30 -8.15
N ILE A 14 -1.34 3.36 -7.22
CA ILE A 14 -0.58 2.11 -7.18
C ILE A 14 -0.92 1.22 -8.37
N THR A 15 -2.21 1.02 -8.64
CA THR A 15 -2.67 0.22 -9.80
C THR A 15 -2.20 0.81 -11.12
N GLY A 16 -2.14 2.14 -11.21
CA GLY A 16 -1.61 2.86 -12.36
C GLY A 16 -0.08 2.92 -12.45
N ARG A 17 0.64 2.43 -11.43
CA ARG A 17 2.12 2.52 -11.33
C ARG A 17 2.63 3.97 -11.40
N ASP A 18 1.85 4.93 -10.92
CA ASP A 18 2.17 6.36 -10.96
C ASP A 18 2.86 6.77 -9.65
N ALA A 19 4.21 6.77 -9.67
CA ALA A 19 5.01 7.06 -8.48
C ALA A 19 4.85 8.51 -7.98
N GLU A 20 4.67 9.47 -8.90
CA GLU A 20 4.52 10.87 -8.53
C GLU A 20 3.14 11.11 -7.90
N ALA A 21 2.08 10.57 -8.51
CA ALA A 21 0.74 10.63 -7.92
C ALA A 21 0.67 9.87 -6.59
N PHE A 22 1.31 8.70 -6.49
CA PHE A 22 1.41 7.95 -5.24
C PHE A 22 2.04 8.81 -4.15
N LEU A 23 3.20 9.41 -4.39
CA LEU A 23 3.87 10.24 -3.41
C LEU A 23 3.01 11.43 -2.98
N ALA A 24 2.21 12.02 -3.87
CA ALA A 24 1.28 13.10 -3.51
C ALA A 24 0.22 12.68 -2.45
N THR A 25 -0.03 11.38 -2.28
CA THR A 25 -0.96 10.82 -1.29
C THR A 25 -0.30 10.36 0.01
N VAL A 26 1.02 10.52 0.15
CA VAL A 26 1.82 9.99 1.25
C VAL A 26 2.22 11.09 2.23
N HIS A 27 2.15 10.81 3.53
CA HIS A 27 2.59 11.72 4.59
C HIS A 27 4.13 11.75 4.68
N ASP A 28 4.72 12.86 5.12
CA ASP A 28 6.18 12.98 5.21
C ASP A 28 6.80 11.96 6.18
N ASP A 29 6.12 11.72 7.31
CA ASP A 29 6.46 10.73 8.34
C ASP A 29 5.91 9.31 8.06
N VAL A 30 5.66 8.96 6.79
CA VAL A 30 5.14 7.62 6.44
C VAL A 30 6.05 6.50 6.93
N ALA A 31 5.46 5.38 7.34
CA ALA A 31 6.17 4.14 7.58
C ALA A 31 5.52 2.97 6.82
N VAL A 32 6.33 2.15 6.16
CA VAL A 32 5.90 0.91 5.51
C VAL A 32 6.59 -0.27 6.21
N ILE A 33 5.82 -1.27 6.61
CA ILE A 33 6.35 -2.56 7.06
C ILE A 33 6.05 -3.59 5.98
N THR A 34 7.10 -4.12 5.38
CA THR A 34 7.03 -5.13 4.32
C THR A 34 6.66 -6.52 4.90
N PRO A 35 6.25 -7.49 4.05
CA PRO A 35 5.84 -8.81 4.51
C PRO A 35 6.89 -9.62 5.29
N ASP A 36 8.18 -9.30 5.12
CA ASP A 36 9.31 -9.89 5.84
C ASP A 36 9.68 -9.12 7.12
N GLY A 37 8.94 -8.05 7.45
CA GLY A 37 9.10 -7.27 8.67
C GLY A 37 10.14 -6.14 8.58
N ARG A 38 10.68 -5.84 7.39
CA ARG A 38 11.53 -4.66 7.20
C ARG A 38 10.68 -3.39 7.31
N LEU A 39 11.16 -2.44 8.10
CA LEU A 39 10.61 -1.09 8.22
C LEU A 39 11.30 -0.17 7.22
N LEU A 40 10.51 0.51 6.40
CA LEU A 40 10.90 1.66 5.59
C LEU A 40 10.29 2.90 6.21
N ALA A 41 11.07 3.96 6.39
CA ALA A 41 10.62 5.15 7.09
C ALA A 41 10.91 6.44 6.32
N GLY A 42 9.90 7.31 6.31
CA GLY A 42 9.93 8.59 5.63
C GLY A 42 9.65 8.49 4.14
N ARG A 43 9.20 9.63 3.59
CA ARG A 43 8.79 9.77 2.19
C ARG A 43 9.88 9.38 1.18
N GLU A 44 11.15 9.64 1.48
CA GLU A 44 12.26 9.34 0.57
C GLU A 44 12.46 7.82 0.39
N GLU A 45 12.61 7.07 1.49
CA GLU A 45 12.84 5.62 1.43
C GLU A 45 11.60 4.90 0.87
N VAL A 46 10.40 5.26 1.33
CA VAL A 46 9.14 4.71 0.81
C VAL A 46 8.98 5.02 -0.67
N GLY A 47 9.34 6.22 -1.11
CA GLY A 47 9.30 6.61 -2.52
C GLY A 47 10.31 5.86 -3.38
N ALA A 48 11.53 5.63 -2.90
CA ALA A 48 12.52 4.83 -3.62
C ALA A 48 12.04 3.39 -3.81
N PHE A 49 11.50 2.78 -2.75
CA PHE A 49 10.94 1.43 -2.79
C PHE A 49 9.79 1.31 -3.80
N HIS A 50 8.82 2.23 -3.78
CA HIS A 50 7.69 2.18 -4.71
C HIS A 50 8.09 2.45 -6.16
N ARG A 51 9.07 3.32 -6.41
CA ARG A 51 9.58 3.55 -7.78
C ARG A 51 10.22 2.29 -8.37
N GLU A 52 10.99 1.56 -7.57
CA GLU A 52 11.57 0.28 -8.00
C GLU A 52 10.47 -0.74 -8.27
N TRP A 53 9.52 -0.90 -7.35
CA TRP A 53 8.40 -1.81 -7.51
C TRP A 53 7.50 -1.46 -8.71
N PHE A 54 7.21 -0.19 -8.96
CA PHE A 54 6.39 0.26 -10.09
C PHE A 54 7.10 0.11 -11.45
N ALA A 55 8.43 0.02 -11.47
CA ALA A 55 9.18 -0.24 -12.70
C ALA A 55 9.04 -1.69 -13.17
N ASP A 56 8.63 -2.60 -12.29
CA ASP A 56 8.35 -3.99 -12.62
C ASP A 56 6.96 -4.11 -13.30
N PRO A 57 6.89 -4.59 -14.55
CA PRO A 57 5.63 -4.71 -15.27
C PRO A 57 4.86 -6.00 -14.94
N ASP A 58 5.52 -6.99 -14.33
CA ASP A 58 5.02 -8.36 -14.25
C ASP A 58 4.11 -8.59 -13.04
N TRP A 59 4.24 -7.76 -12.01
CA TRP A 59 3.40 -7.88 -10.84
C TRP A 59 1.94 -7.52 -11.10
N SER A 60 1.07 -8.22 -10.42
CA SER A 60 -0.34 -7.93 -10.29
C SER A 60 -0.81 -8.23 -8.88
N TRP A 61 -1.92 -7.59 -8.51
CA TRP A 61 -2.50 -7.78 -7.20
C TRP A 61 -4.02 -7.73 -7.26
N LYS A 62 -4.65 -8.42 -6.31
CA LYS A 62 -6.08 -8.36 -6.05
C LYS A 62 -6.31 -7.96 -4.61
N LEU A 63 -7.13 -6.93 -4.41
CA LEU A 63 -7.50 -6.41 -3.10
C LEU A 63 -8.94 -6.81 -2.78
N GLU A 64 -9.14 -7.51 -1.66
CA GLU A 64 -10.46 -7.83 -1.12
C GLU A 64 -10.67 -7.04 0.18
N PRO A 65 -11.66 -6.13 0.26
CA PRO A 65 -11.85 -5.30 1.44
C PRO A 65 -12.28 -6.14 2.64
N LEU A 66 -11.55 -6.01 3.75
CA LEU A 66 -11.87 -6.65 5.02
C LEU A 66 -12.50 -5.67 6.01
N ARG A 67 -11.98 -4.44 6.05
CA ARG A 67 -12.44 -3.38 6.95
C ARG A 67 -12.12 -2.01 6.37
N CYS A 68 -13.02 -1.06 6.58
CA CYS A 68 -12.77 0.36 6.37
C CYS A 68 -13.46 1.13 7.51
N THR A 69 -12.73 1.99 8.22
CA THR A 69 -13.25 2.73 9.38
C THR A 69 -12.57 4.09 9.46
N GLU A 70 -13.34 5.12 9.79
CA GLU A 70 -12.85 6.47 10.08
C GLU A 70 -13.11 6.79 11.57
N ALA A 71 -12.16 7.46 12.22
CA ALA A 71 -12.26 7.93 13.58
C ALA A 71 -11.58 9.31 13.70
N GLY A 72 -12.36 10.38 13.55
CA GLY A 72 -11.85 11.75 13.59
C GLY A 72 -10.92 12.04 12.41
N ASP A 73 -9.68 12.44 12.69
CA ASP A 73 -8.65 12.71 11.68
C ASP A 73 -7.82 11.47 11.32
N THR A 74 -8.31 10.27 11.63
CA THR A 74 -7.63 9.00 11.32
C THR A 74 -8.57 8.06 10.55
N GLY A 75 -8.08 7.51 9.45
CA GLY A 75 -8.74 6.50 8.65
C GLY A 75 -7.94 5.20 8.66
N VAL A 76 -8.62 4.07 8.74
CA VAL A 76 -7.99 2.73 8.68
C VAL A 76 -8.72 1.88 7.67
N ALA A 77 -7.96 1.33 6.73
CA ALA A 77 -8.44 0.34 5.78
C ALA A 77 -7.63 -0.95 5.91
N THR A 78 -8.28 -2.08 5.67
CA THR A 78 -7.64 -3.39 5.71
C THR A 78 -8.15 -4.24 4.56
N TYR A 79 -7.22 -4.88 3.87
CA TYR A 79 -7.49 -5.72 2.70
C TYR A 79 -6.83 -7.09 2.87
N ALA A 80 -7.47 -8.14 2.36
CA ALA A 80 -6.77 -9.35 1.98
C ALA A 80 -6.18 -9.11 0.59
N VAL A 81 -4.91 -9.46 0.42
CA VAL A 81 -4.19 -9.27 -0.84
C VAL A 81 -3.72 -10.61 -1.36
N THR A 82 -4.02 -10.86 -2.62
CA THR A 82 -3.36 -11.89 -3.44
C THR A 82 -2.45 -11.16 -4.40
N TYR A 83 -1.15 -11.37 -4.24
CA TYR A 83 -0.11 -10.78 -5.07
C TYR A 83 0.53 -11.88 -5.93
N GLU A 84 0.72 -11.60 -7.20
CA GLU A 84 1.29 -12.52 -8.20
C GLU A 84 2.31 -11.76 -9.04
N ASP A 85 3.44 -12.39 -9.33
CA ASP A 85 4.56 -11.76 -10.04
C ASP A 85 5.52 -12.85 -10.54
N VAL A 86 6.55 -12.47 -11.30
CA VAL A 86 7.54 -13.37 -11.89
C VAL A 86 8.91 -13.05 -11.30
N ASP A 87 9.60 -14.05 -10.74
CA ASP A 87 10.94 -13.85 -10.21
C ASP A 87 11.96 -13.59 -11.33
N ALA A 88 13.17 -13.12 -10.98
CA ALA A 88 14.24 -12.86 -11.94
C ALA A 88 14.67 -14.09 -12.79
N GLY A 89 14.28 -15.30 -12.37
CA GLY A 89 14.50 -16.55 -13.10
C GLY A 89 13.33 -16.94 -14.02
N GLY A 90 12.32 -16.09 -14.16
CA GLY A 90 11.12 -16.35 -14.96
C GLY A 90 10.11 -17.27 -14.28
N ARG A 91 10.23 -17.52 -12.97
CA ARG A 91 9.32 -18.42 -12.25
C ARG A 91 8.20 -17.62 -11.59
N PRO A 92 6.93 -18.00 -11.80
CA PRO A 92 5.82 -17.38 -11.09
C PRO A 92 5.98 -17.52 -9.58
N TYR A 93 5.72 -16.44 -8.86
CA TYR A 93 5.59 -16.44 -7.41
C TYR A 93 4.28 -15.77 -7.01
N ALA A 94 3.67 -16.27 -5.94
CA ALA A 94 2.45 -15.72 -5.37
C ALA A 94 2.59 -15.58 -3.86
N MET A 95 1.98 -14.53 -3.32
CA MET A 95 1.98 -14.25 -1.89
C MET A 95 0.60 -13.78 -1.45
N ASN A 96 0.12 -14.32 -0.32
CA ASN A 96 -1.10 -13.86 0.32
C ASN A 96 -0.75 -13.12 1.62
N TYR A 97 -1.25 -11.90 1.78
CA TYR A 97 -1.03 -11.11 2.98
C TYR A 97 -2.24 -10.25 3.33
N VAL A 98 -2.27 -9.75 4.56
CA VAL A 98 -3.19 -8.71 5.00
C VAL A 98 -2.46 -7.39 4.91
N LEU A 99 -3.03 -6.45 4.16
CA LEU A 99 -2.58 -5.07 4.05
C LEU A 99 -3.40 -4.21 4.99
N SER A 100 -2.74 -3.46 5.87
CA SER A 100 -3.34 -2.44 6.73
C SER A 100 -2.81 -1.07 6.35
N LEU A 101 -3.72 -0.16 5.98
CA LEU A 101 -3.40 1.22 5.64
C LEU A 101 -3.99 2.16 6.68
N VAL A 102 -3.17 3.05 7.22
CA VAL A 102 -3.58 4.10 8.14
C VAL A 102 -3.34 5.45 7.48
N PHE A 103 -4.39 6.26 7.42
CA PHE A 103 -4.34 7.62 6.91
C PHE A 103 -4.54 8.61 8.04
N ALA A 104 -3.82 9.73 7.97
CA ALA A 104 -4.04 10.89 8.82
C ALA A 104 -4.55 12.06 7.98
N ARG A 105 -5.48 12.84 8.54
CA ARG A 105 -5.96 14.08 7.91
C ARG A 105 -5.08 15.24 8.35
N ALA A 106 -4.27 15.78 7.43
CA ALA A 106 -3.41 16.94 7.64
C ALA A 106 -3.83 18.08 6.71
N GLY A 107 -4.17 19.25 7.26
CA GLY A 107 -4.57 20.41 6.47
C GLY A 107 -5.81 20.19 5.58
N GLY A 108 -6.70 19.26 5.97
CA GLY A 108 -7.88 18.89 5.18
C GLY A 108 -7.64 17.83 4.10
N THR A 109 -6.41 17.36 3.95
CA THR A 109 -6.02 16.29 3.03
C THR A 109 -5.73 15.00 3.81
N TRP A 110 -6.25 13.88 3.32
CA TRP A 110 -5.92 12.56 3.84
C TRP A 110 -4.63 12.06 3.21
N LEU A 111 -3.66 11.69 4.03
CA LEU A 111 -2.35 11.19 3.61
C LEU A 111 -2.04 9.86 4.28
N LEU A 112 -1.43 8.93 3.55
CA LEU A 112 -0.97 7.66 4.07
C LEU A 112 0.12 7.91 5.12
N LEU A 113 -0.15 7.51 6.37
CA LEU A 113 0.78 7.60 7.49
C LEU A 113 1.46 6.25 7.77
N HIS A 114 0.75 5.14 7.58
CA HIS A 114 1.30 3.82 7.83
C HIS A 114 0.74 2.76 6.87
N ASP A 115 1.61 1.90 6.39
CA ASP A 115 1.31 0.68 5.63
C ASP A 115 1.98 -0.49 6.35
N GLN A 116 1.21 -1.55 6.61
CA GLN A 116 1.78 -2.80 7.10
C GLN A 116 1.23 -3.98 6.32
N ASN A 117 2.16 -4.83 5.89
CA ASN A 117 1.89 -6.08 5.20
C ASN A 117 2.18 -7.25 6.14
N THR A 118 1.16 -8.03 6.48
CA THR A 118 1.30 -9.18 7.37
C THR A 118 1.06 -10.46 6.57
N ARG A 119 2.07 -11.32 6.42
CA ARG A 119 1.94 -12.60 5.73
C ARG A 119 0.77 -13.39 6.30
N SER A 120 -0.12 -13.81 5.42
CA SER A 120 -1.25 -14.66 5.80
C SER A 120 -0.91 -16.10 5.46
N VAL A 121 -1.15 -17.01 6.40
CA VAL A 121 -0.94 -18.45 6.19
C VAL A 121 -2.19 -19.11 5.62
N ARG A 122 -3.18 -18.34 5.10
CA ARG A 122 -4.39 -18.91 4.51
C ARG A 122 -3.95 -19.84 3.38
N ARG A 123 -4.05 -21.15 3.65
CA ARG A 123 -4.03 -22.18 2.62
C ARG A 123 -5.30 -22.00 1.78
N PRO A 124 -5.23 -22.21 0.46
CA PRO A 124 -6.43 -22.38 -0.35
C PRO A 124 -7.33 -23.48 0.23
#